data_AF-A0AA41VG22-F1
#
_entry.id   AF-A0AA41VG22-F1
#
_cell.length_a   1.000
_cell.length_b   1.000
_cell.length_c   1.000
_cell.angle_alpha   90.00
_cell.angle_beta   90.00
_cell.angle_gamma   90.00
#
_symmetry.space_group_name_H-M   'P 1'
#
loop_
_entity.id
_entity.type
_entity.pdbx_description
1 polymer ?
#
loop_
_entity_poly.entity_id
_entity_poly.type
_entity_poly.pdbx_seq_one_letter_code
_entity_poly.pdbx_strand_id
1 'polypeptide(L)'
;MKIIPHTPEALMAEIDAAIAASEYSHASALLQSTSSSSSSSKINSDSNTETKQDQFDARMADEAYKAGCAALASGKLDEALQSLQIALSKCPPHKTSAISKLQSLITLTSQQQIQKPHG
;
A
#
# COMPACT_ATOMS: atom_id res chain seq x y z
N MET A 1 -33.97 16.70 -18.06
CA MET A 1 -33.78 16.51 -19.52
C MET A 1 -32.28 16.45 -19.78
N LYS A 2 -31.76 15.32 -20.29
CA LYS A 2 -30.35 15.24 -20.70
C LYS A 2 -30.27 15.83 -22.10
N ILE A 3 -29.84 17.09 -22.18
CA ILE A 3 -29.63 17.79 -23.45
C ILE A 3 -28.40 17.14 -24.06
N ILE A 4 -28.59 16.25 -25.03
CA ILE A 4 -27.46 15.71 -25.80
C ILE A 4 -27.04 16.85 -26.73
N PRO A 5 -25.78 17.30 -26.78
CA PRO A 5 -25.37 18.32 -27.76
C PRO A 5 -25.46 17.74 -29.18
N HIS A 6 -26.16 18.43 -30.08
CA HIS A 6 -26.43 17.96 -31.46
C HIS A 6 -25.37 18.45 -32.47
N THR A 7 -24.31 19.11 -32.00
CA THR A 7 -23.20 19.59 -32.83
C THR A 7 -21.88 19.03 -32.31
N PRO A 8 -20.92 18.72 -33.21
CA PRO A 8 -19.61 18.22 -32.81
C PRO A 8 -18.86 19.21 -31.91
N GLU A 9 -19.03 20.51 -32.14
CA GLU A 9 -18.45 21.59 -31.32
C GLU A 9 -18.90 21.52 -29.86
N ALA A 10 -20.21 21.37 -29.63
CA ALA A 10 -20.77 21.34 -28.29
C ALA A 10 -20.43 20.03 -27.56
N LEU A 11 -20.29 18.92 -28.30
CA LEU A 11 -19.84 17.65 -27.75
C LEU A 11 -18.36 17.70 -27.32
N MET A 12 -17.49 18.33 -28.12
CA MET A 12 -16.09 18.54 -27.74
C MET A 12 -15.98 19.43 -26.48
N ALA A 13 -16.72 20.54 -26.44
CA ALA A 13 -16.74 21.42 -25.28
C ALA A 13 -17.26 20.72 -24.00
N GLU A 14 -18.25 19.82 -24.12
CA GLU A 14 -18.73 19.01 -22.99
C GLU A 14 -17.67 18.03 -22.49
N ILE A 15 -16.91 17.40 -23.40
CA ILE A 15 -15.79 16.52 -23.05
C ILE A 15 -14.70 17.31 -22.34
N ASP A 16 -14.26 18.44 -22.89
CA ASP A 16 -13.23 19.28 -22.29
C ASP A 16 -13.66 19.79 -20.89
N ALA A 17 -14.92 20.20 -20.76
CA ALA A 17 -15.49 20.61 -19.48
C ALA A 17 -15.54 19.45 -18.47
N ALA A 18 -15.90 18.25 -18.90
CA ALA A 18 -15.93 17.06 -18.04
C ALA A 18 -14.52 16.65 -17.58
N ILE A 19 -13.52 16.73 -18.46
CA ILE A 19 -12.11 16.48 -18.14
C ILE A 19 -11.64 17.51 -17.11
N ALA A 20 -11.82 18.79 -17.38
CA ALA A 20 -11.41 19.88 -16.48
C ALA A 20 -12.09 19.77 -15.11
N ALA A 21 -13.38 19.42 -15.06
CA ALA A 21 -14.11 19.23 -13.80
C ALA A 21 -13.58 18.04 -12.99
N SER A 22 -13.22 16.94 -13.66
CA SER A 22 -12.61 15.77 -13.02
C SER A 22 -11.23 16.09 -12.44
N GLU A 23 -10.38 16.77 -13.22
CA GLU A 23 -9.05 17.19 -12.78
C GLU A 23 -9.12 18.18 -11.61
N TYR A 24 -10.04 19.16 -11.66
CA TYR A 24 -10.25 20.11 -10.57
C TYR A 24 -10.71 19.39 -9.29
N SER A 25 -11.64 18.44 -9.40
CA SER A 25 -12.12 17.64 -8.26
C SER A 25 -10.98 16.83 -7.64
N HIS A 26 -10.11 16.26 -8.47
CA HIS A 26 -8.95 15.49 -8.01
C HIS A 26 -7.90 16.39 -7.32
N ALA A 27 -7.57 17.52 -7.94
CA ALA A 27 -6.63 18.49 -7.39
C ALA A 27 -7.11 19.08 -6.06
N SER A 28 -8.39 19.42 -5.96
CA SER A 28 -8.98 19.95 -4.72
C SER A 28 -9.03 18.90 -3.60
N ALA A 29 -9.35 17.63 -3.89
CA ALA A 29 -9.29 16.55 -2.91
C ALA A 29 -7.86 16.31 -2.38
N LEU A 30 -6.84 16.36 -3.26
CA LEU A 30 -5.43 16.27 -2.87
C LEU A 30 -5.03 17.47 -1.98
N LEU A 31 -5.36 18.69 -2.39
CA LEU A 31 -5.06 19.89 -1.61
C LEU A 31 -5.74 19.86 -0.23
N GLN A 32 -6.99 19.41 -0.16
CA GLN A 32 -7.70 19.25 1.10
C GLN A 32 -7.10 18.15 1.99
N SER A 33 -6.61 17.06 1.40
CA SER A 33 -5.87 16.01 2.10
C SER A 33 -4.51 16.49 2.63
N THR A 34 -3.84 17.38 1.90
CA THR A 34 -2.59 18.03 2.36
C THR A 34 -2.84 19.10 3.41
N SER A 35 -4.01 19.73 3.41
CA SER A 35 -4.37 20.79 4.38
C SER A 35 -4.76 20.23 5.76
N SER A 36 -5.25 19.00 5.83
CA SER A 36 -5.45 18.26 7.10
C SER A 36 -4.19 17.56 7.61
N SER A 37 -3.09 17.59 6.85
CA SER A 37 -1.80 17.00 7.21
C SER A 37 -0.70 18.06 7.35
N SER A 38 -1.01 19.16 8.04
CA SER A 38 0.02 19.95 8.71
C SER A 38 0.58 19.18 9.91
N SER A 39 1.26 18.07 9.66
CA SER A 39 2.25 17.42 10.52
C SER A 39 2.92 16.27 9.74
N SER A 40 4.20 16.48 9.43
CA SER A 40 5.24 15.49 9.11
C SER A 40 5.32 14.86 7.70
N SER A 41 6.36 15.33 6.99
CA SER A 41 7.43 14.53 6.37
C SER A 41 7.31 14.00 4.93
N LYS A 42 8.09 14.69 4.07
CA LYS A 42 9.01 14.18 3.03
C LYS A 42 8.49 13.19 1.98
N ILE A 43 8.13 13.81 0.87
CA ILE A 43 8.11 13.37 -0.54
C ILE A 43 9.42 12.66 -0.96
N ASN A 44 9.28 11.55 -1.70
CA ASN A 44 10.16 11.17 -2.82
C ASN A 44 9.37 10.31 -3.83
N SER A 45 9.19 10.91 -5.01
CA SER A 45 9.00 10.44 -6.39
C SER A 45 8.65 8.99 -6.78
N ASP A 46 7.65 8.95 -7.67
CA ASP A 46 7.60 8.24 -8.97
C ASP A 46 7.57 6.71 -9.03
N SER A 47 6.38 6.15 -9.23
CA SER A 47 6.04 5.49 -10.50
C SER A 47 4.59 4.99 -10.53
N ASN A 48 3.96 5.33 -11.64
CA ASN A 48 2.65 4.93 -12.12
C ASN A 48 2.50 3.39 -12.22
N THR A 49 1.65 2.79 -11.37
CA THR A 49 0.93 1.54 -11.67
C THR A 49 -0.47 1.60 -11.05
N GLU A 50 -1.41 2.15 -11.81
CA GLU A 50 -2.75 1.63 -12.03
C GLU A 50 -3.42 0.82 -10.88
N THR A 51 -4.28 1.52 -10.14
CA THR A 51 -5.68 1.11 -9.87
C THR A 51 -5.97 -0.40 -9.73
N LYS A 52 -5.38 -1.04 -8.71
CA LYS A 52 -5.92 -2.25 -8.02
C LYS A 52 -5.20 -2.52 -6.68
N GLN A 53 -4.75 -1.48 -5.97
CA GLN A 53 -3.85 -1.61 -4.81
C GLN A 53 -4.48 -1.35 -3.43
N ASP A 54 -5.79 -1.38 -3.27
CA ASP A 54 -6.37 -1.27 -1.90
C ASP A 54 -6.19 -2.54 -1.06
N GLN A 55 -5.80 -3.67 -1.66
CA GLN A 55 -5.71 -4.95 -0.94
C GLN A 55 -4.28 -5.44 -0.69
N PHE A 56 -3.32 -5.05 -1.53
CA PHE A 56 -1.92 -5.47 -1.42
C PHE A 56 -0.98 -4.28 -1.62
N ASP A 57 -0.30 -3.88 -0.55
CA ASP A 57 0.66 -2.78 -0.55
C ASP A 57 2.06 -3.34 -0.33
N ALA A 58 2.87 -3.29 -1.39
CA ALA A 58 4.25 -3.77 -1.36
C ALA A 58 5.12 -2.96 -0.37
N ARG A 59 4.84 -1.66 -0.17
CA ARG A 59 5.58 -0.84 0.81
C ARG A 59 5.24 -1.27 2.23
N MET A 60 3.95 -1.44 2.52
CA MET A 60 3.50 -1.92 3.84
C MET A 60 4.06 -3.32 4.14
N ALA A 61 4.14 -4.19 3.13
CA ALA A 61 4.76 -5.51 3.30
C ALA A 61 6.27 -5.42 3.62
N ASP A 62 7.01 -4.53 2.95
CA ASP A 62 8.43 -4.32 3.20
C ASP A 62 8.69 -3.70 4.59
N GLU A 63 7.84 -2.78 5.03
CA GLU A 63 7.92 -2.20 6.38
C GLU A 63 7.66 -3.26 7.46
N ALA A 64 6.62 -4.07 7.29
CA ALA A 64 6.30 -5.16 8.20
C ALA A 64 7.42 -6.23 8.23
N TYR A 65 8.05 -6.52 7.08
CA TYR A 65 9.22 -7.39 7.02
C TYR A 65 10.41 -6.82 7.82
N LYS A 66 10.72 -5.53 7.63
CA LYS A 66 11.80 -4.85 8.38
C LYS A 66 11.53 -4.84 9.88
N ALA A 67 10.29 -4.56 10.29
CA ALA A 67 9.87 -4.62 11.69
C ALA A 67 10.06 -6.03 12.27
N GLY A 68 9.67 -7.07 11.50
CA GLY A 68 9.92 -8.46 11.86
C GLY A 68 11.41 -8.78 12.04
N CYS A 69 12.26 -8.33 11.12
CA CYS A 69 13.72 -8.47 11.26
C CYS A 69 14.28 -7.76 12.50
N ALA A 70 13.78 -6.56 12.81
CA ALA A 70 14.19 -5.82 14.00
C ALA A 70 13.76 -6.53 15.30
N ALA A 71 12.55 -7.10 15.31
CA ALA A 71 12.05 -7.89 16.43
C ALA A 71 12.85 -9.19 16.63
N LEU A 72 13.24 -9.87 15.53
CA LEU A 72 14.15 -11.02 15.56
C LEU A 72 15.50 -10.65 16.17
N ALA A 73 16.10 -9.54 15.74
CA ALA A 73 17.35 -9.04 16.29
C ALA A 73 17.23 -8.67 17.78
N SER A 74 16.05 -8.19 18.19
CA SER A 74 15.74 -7.87 19.59
C SER A 74 15.35 -9.11 20.42
N GLY A 75 15.30 -10.30 19.83
CA GLY A 75 14.94 -11.55 20.49
C GLY A 75 13.44 -11.72 20.79
N LYS A 76 12.59 -10.82 20.27
CA LYS A 76 11.14 -10.82 20.47
C LYS A 76 10.44 -11.63 19.37
N LEU A 77 10.37 -12.95 19.57
CA LEU A 77 9.89 -13.85 18.53
C LEU A 77 8.37 -13.72 18.24
N ASP A 78 7.55 -13.40 19.24
CA ASP A 78 6.10 -13.14 19.04
C ASP A 78 5.84 -11.92 18.15
N GLU A 79 6.46 -10.78 18.46
CA GLU A 79 6.34 -9.55 17.66
C GLU A 79 6.88 -9.76 16.24
N ALA A 80 7.96 -10.56 16.11
CA ALA A 80 8.49 -10.93 14.80
C ALA A 80 7.49 -11.76 13.99
N LEU A 81 6.85 -12.77 14.59
CA LEU A 81 5.86 -13.59 13.91
C LEU A 81 4.65 -12.78 13.44
N GLN A 82 4.10 -11.92 14.30
CA GLN A 82 2.99 -11.04 13.91
C GLN A 82 3.39 -10.15 12.74
N SER A 83 4.56 -9.52 12.81
CA SER A 83 5.06 -8.63 11.75
C SER A 83 5.26 -9.38 10.43
N LEU A 84 5.80 -10.61 10.46
CA LEU A 84 5.98 -11.44 9.27
C LEU A 84 4.64 -11.92 8.68
N GLN A 85 3.64 -12.23 9.51
CA GLN A 85 2.29 -12.56 9.04
C GLN A 85 1.58 -11.37 8.40
N ILE A 86 1.76 -10.17 8.96
CA ILE A 86 1.27 -8.92 8.36
C ILE A 86 1.93 -8.73 6.98
N ALA A 87 3.25 -8.89 6.89
CA ALA A 87 3.97 -8.80 5.62
C ALA A 87 3.42 -9.80 4.58
N LEU A 88 3.10 -11.04 5.00
CA LEU A 88 2.53 -12.05 4.11
C LEU A 88 1.11 -11.70 3.65
N SER A 89 0.29 -11.13 4.53
CA SER A 89 -1.08 -10.69 4.18
C SER A 89 -1.10 -9.52 3.19
N LYS A 90 -0.06 -8.67 3.22
CA LYS A 90 0.07 -7.49 2.37
C LYS A 90 0.89 -7.75 1.10
N CYS A 91 1.58 -8.89 1.03
CA CYS A 91 2.39 -9.27 -0.12
C CYS A 91 1.51 -9.56 -1.34
N PRO A 92 1.81 -8.98 -2.51
CA PRO A 92 1.06 -9.25 -3.72
C PRO A 92 1.26 -10.72 -4.17
N PRO A 93 0.19 -11.41 -4.62
CA PRO A 93 0.22 -12.85 -4.94
C PRO A 93 1.15 -13.21 -6.09
N HIS A 94 1.53 -12.25 -6.93
CA HIS A 94 2.48 -12.44 -8.03
C HIS A 94 3.94 -12.56 -7.54
N LYS A 95 4.25 -12.19 -6.29
CA LYS A 95 5.60 -12.31 -5.70
C LYS A 95 5.75 -13.62 -4.92
N THR A 96 5.61 -14.74 -5.62
CA THR A 96 5.68 -16.10 -5.03
C THR A 96 6.96 -16.35 -4.25
N SER A 97 8.12 -15.90 -4.76
CA SER A 97 9.40 -16.03 -4.05
C SER A 97 9.43 -15.30 -2.71
N ALA A 98 8.77 -14.14 -2.60
CA ALA A 98 8.68 -13.39 -1.35
C ALA A 98 7.76 -14.12 -0.35
N ILE A 99 6.62 -14.62 -0.83
CA ILE A 99 5.68 -15.42 -0.03
C ILE A 99 6.38 -16.67 0.53
N SER A 100 7.09 -17.43 -0.32
CA SER A 100 7.84 -18.61 0.14
C SER A 100 8.88 -18.26 1.19
N LYS A 101 9.65 -17.17 1.01
CA LYS A 101 10.63 -16.72 2.01
C LYS A 101 9.97 -16.34 3.33
N LEU A 102 8.87 -15.61 3.29
CA LEU A 102 8.11 -15.23 4.48
C LEU A 102 7.57 -16.47 5.21
N GLN A 103 7.02 -17.44 4.49
CA GLN A 103 6.56 -18.70 5.07
C GLN A 103 7.71 -19.49 5.72
N SER A 104 8.86 -19.60 5.04
CA SER A 104 10.04 -20.24 5.63
C SER A 104 10.50 -19.54 6.91
N LEU A 105 10.52 -18.21 6.91
CA LEU A 105 10.88 -17.39 8.08
C LEU A 105 9.88 -17.54 9.22
N ILE A 106 8.58 -17.55 8.94
CA ILE A 106 7.52 -17.76 9.94
C ILE A 106 7.68 -19.14 10.58
N THR A 107 7.84 -20.20 9.77
CA THR A 107 8.04 -21.55 10.28
C THR A 107 9.31 -21.65 11.13
N LEU A 108 10.42 -21.06 10.67
CA LEU A 108 11.66 -21.04 11.43
C LEU A 108 11.51 -20.31 12.77
N THR A 109 10.91 -19.12 12.76
CA THR A 109 10.71 -18.28 13.95
C THR A 109 9.77 -18.97 14.95
N SER A 110 8.71 -19.62 14.47
CA SER A 110 7.79 -20.40 15.30
C SER A 110 8.50 -21.61 15.94
N GLN A 111 9.36 -22.31 15.20
CA GLN A 111 10.18 -23.38 15.77
C GLN A 111 11.19 -22.85 16.81
N GLN A 112 11.73 -21.64 16.61
CA GLN A 112 12.62 -20.99 17.58
C GLN A 112 11.89 -20.57 18.86
N GLN A 113 10.60 -20.22 18.80
CA GLN A 113 9.79 -19.99 20.01
C GLN A 113 9.63 -21.27 20.83
N ILE A 114 9.34 -22.38 20.18
CA ILE A 114 9.12 -23.68 20.85
C ILE A 114 10.42 -24.19 21.49
N GLN A 115 11.58 -23.88 20.88
CA GLN A 115 12.89 -24.30 21.36
C GLN A 115 13.55 -23.35 22.38
N LYS A 116 12.91 -22.24 22.76
CA LYS A 116 13.31 -21.45 23.93
C LYS A 116 12.44 -21.85 25.14
N PRO A 117 12.69 -22.99 25.81
CA PRO A 117 12.18 -23.16 27.15
C PRO A 117 12.83 -22.10 28.03
N HIS A 118 11.99 -21.44 28.83
CA HIS A 118 12.38 -20.63 29.97
C HIS A 118 13.50 -21.34 30.75
N GLY A 119 14.68 -20.73 30.78
CA GLY A 119 15.74 -21.01 31.75
C GLY A 119 15.74 -19.91 32.79
#